data_AF-A0AAV6U1P1-F1
#
_entry.id   AF-A0AAV6U1P1-F1
#
_cell.length_a   1.000
_cell.length_b   1.000
_cell.length_c   1.000
_cell.angle_alpha   90.00
_cell.angle_beta   90.00
_cell.angle_gamma   90.00
#
_symmetry.space_group_name_H-M   'P 1'
#
loop_
_entity.id
_entity.type
_entity.pdbx_description
1 polymer ?
#
loop_
_entity_poly.entity_id
_entity_poly.type
_entity_poly.pdbx_seq_one_letter_code
_entity_poly.pdbx_strand_id
1 'polypeptide(L)' 'MPPKKREIGQLTPHAKRAKASRASETPEHRATRLERLRIWAAQARASETYEQRAARLEAGRLWAARTRSYLRRVSF' A
#
# COMPACT_ATOMS: atom_id res chain seq x y z
N MET A 1 -1.36 -34.62 6.15
CA MET A 1 -0.35 -33.82 6.89
C MET A 1 -0.71 -32.35 6.82
N PRO A 2 -0.74 -31.61 7.96
CA PRO A 2 -1.01 -30.19 7.94
C PRO A 2 0.25 -29.42 7.46
N PRO A 3 0.11 -28.42 6.56
CA PRO A 3 1.25 -27.68 6.05
C PRO A 3 1.96 -26.91 7.17
N LYS A 4 3.30 -26.98 7.20
CA LYS A 4 4.14 -26.30 8.19
C LYS A 4 3.84 -24.80 8.21
N LYS A 5 3.65 -24.25 9.41
CA LYS A 5 3.38 -22.82 9.66
C LYS A 5 4.52 -22.00 9.01
N ARG A 6 4.20 -21.23 7.96
CA ARG A 6 5.17 -20.29 7.38
C ARG A 6 5.49 -19.24 8.44
N GLU A 7 6.77 -19.04 8.73
CA GLU A 7 7.23 -18.00 9.65
C GLU A 7 6.69 -16.65 9.20
N ILE A 8 5.81 -16.06 10.01
CA ILE A 8 5.09 -14.82 9.74
C ILE A 8 6.04 -13.64 9.46
N GLY A 9 7.33 -13.76 9.82
CA GLY A 9 8.38 -12.78 9.57
C GLY A 9 9.17 -12.92 8.25
N GLN A 10 9.05 -14.04 7.52
CA GLN A 10 9.88 -14.26 6.32
C GLN A 10 9.23 -13.68 5.06
N LEU A 11 9.91 -12.71 4.42
CA LEU A 11 9.50 -12.23 3.10
C LEU A 11 9.49 -13.40 2.10
N THR A 12 8.39 -13.55 1.37
CA THR A 12 8.31 -14.55 0.31
C THR A 12 9.38 -14.28 -0.77
N PRO A 13 9.92 -15.31 -1.44
CA PRO A 13 10.87 -15.11 -2.54
C PRO A 13 10.37 -14.14 -3.61
N HIS A 14 9.06 -14.15 -3.87
CA HIS A 14 8.41 -13.19 -4.76
C HIS A 14 8.55 -11.74 -4.25
N ALA A 15 8.24 -11.49 -2.98
CA ALA A 15 8.41 -10.16 -2.38
C ALA A 15 9.87 -9.69 -2.42
N LYS A 16 10.84 -10.59 -2.19
CA LYS A 16 12.28 -10.29 -2.30
C LYS A 16 12.66 -9.85 -3.71
N ARG A 17 12.23 -10.60 -4.74
CA ARG A 17 12.47 -10.25 -6.15
C ARG A 17 11.83 -8.93 -6.55
N ALA A 18 10.57 -8.70 -6.14
CA ALA A 18 9.88 -7.45 -6.42
C ALA A 18 10.55 -6.24 -5.74
N LYS A 19 11.14 -6.41 -4.55
CA LYS A 19 11.94 -5.36 -3.90
C LYS A 19 13.23 -5.07 -4.68
N ALA A 20 13.97 -6.10 -5.09
CA ALA A 20 15.20 -5.95 -5.86
C ALA A 20 14.93 -5.27 -7.22
N SER A 21 13.90 -5.71 -7.95
CA SER A 21 13.50 -5.12 -9.23
C SER A 21 13.12 -3.64 -9.11
N ARG A 22 12.44 -3.23 -8.02
CA ARG A 22 12.13 -1.81 -7.75
C ARG A 22 13.35 -0.98 -7.39
N ALA A 23 14.37 -1.59 -6.79
CA ALA A 23 15.60 -0.89 -6.42
C ALA A 23 16.48 -0.58 -7.64
N SER A 24 16.43 -1.43 -8.67
CA SER A 24 17.16 -1.26 -9.94
C SER A 24 16.34 -0.57 -11.04
N GLU A 25 15.19 0.00 -10.71
CA GLU A 25 14.29 0.62 -11.70
C GLU A 25 14.82 2.00 -12.13
N THR A 26 14.84 2.27 -13.44
CA THR A 26 15.21 3.61 -13.95
C THR A 26 14.12 4.64 -13.62
N PRO A 27 14.44 5.95 -13.57
CA PRO A 27 13.44 6.99 -13.33
C PRO A 27 12.24 6.94 -14.30
N GLU A 28 12.47 6.63 -15.57
CA GLU A 28 11.45 6.56 -16.63
C GLU A 28 10.53 5.36 -16.45
N HIS A 29 11.11 4.19 -16.13
CA HIS A 29 10.33 2.99 -15.80
C HIS A 29 9.50 3.20 -14.53
N ARG A 30 10.09 3.85 -13.52
CA ARG A 30 9.39 4.21 -12.28
C ARG A 30 8.22 5.16 -12.56
N ALA A 31 8.43 6.19 -13.36
CA ALA A 31 7.38 7.13 -13.75
C ALA A 31 6.23 6.40 -14.47
N THR A 32 6.55 5.57 -15.45
CA THR A 32 5.58 4.76 -16.20
C THR A 32 4.78 3.84 -15.27
N ARG A 33 5.44 3.14 -14.35
CA ARG A 33 4.78 2.26 -13.38
C ARG A 33 3.87 3.04 -12.43
N LEU A 34 4.30 4.20 -11.94
CA LEU A 34 3.49 5.03 -11.05
C LEU A 34 2.27 5.60 -11.79
N GLU A 35 2.41 5.96 -13.06
CA GLU A 35 1.29 6.45 -13.86
C GLU A 35 0.25 5.36 -14.11
N ARG A 36 0.70 4.14 -14.45
CA ARG A 36 -0.20 2.97 -14.55
C ARG A 36 -0.95 2.71 -13.24
N LEU A 37 -0.25 2.81 -12.09
CA LEU A 37 -0.87 2.63 -10.78
C LEU A 37 -1.90 3.73 -10.47
N ARG A 38 -1.66 4.98 -10.88
CA ARG A 38 -2.61 6.08 -10.72
C ARG A 38 -3.89 5.82 -11.52
N ILE A 39 -3.75 5.45 -12.80
CA ILE A 39 -4.89 5.14 -13.68
C ILE A 39 -5.69 3.97 -13.09
N TRP A 40 -5.02 2.89 -12.72
CA TRP A 40 -5.68 1.72 -12.12
C TRP A 40 -6.42 2.08 -10.83
N ALA A 41 -5.80 2.87 -9.95
CA ALA A 41 -6.45 3.32 -8.71
C ALA A 41 -7.66 4.23 -8.98
N ALA A 42 -7.60 5.08 -10.01
CA ALA A 42 -8.72 5.92 -10.41
C ALA A 42 -9.90 5.09 -10.94
N GLN A 43 -9.61 4.08 -11.78
CA GLN A 43 -10.61 3.14 -12.28
C GLN A 43 -11.25 2.35 -11.14
N ALA A 44 -10.44 1.81 -10.23
CA ALA A 44 -10.95 1.08 -9.06
C ALA A 44 -11.88 1.94 -8.20
N ARG A 45 -11.55 3.22 -8.01
CA ARG A 45 -12.40 4.18 -7.28
C ARG A 45 -13.68 4.52 -8.02
N ALA A 46 -13.64 4.62 -9.35
CA ALA A 46 -14.84 4.86 -10.15
C ALA A 46 -15.83 3.69 -10.06
N SER A 47 -15.34 2.47 -9.84
CA SER A 47 -16.16 1.27 -9.64
C SER A 47 -16.50 0.96 -8.18
N GLU A 48 -16.13 1.81 -7.21
CA GLU A 48 -16.44 1.58 -5.79
C GLU A 48 -17.95 1.59 -5.54
N THR A 49 -18.43 0.64 -4.73
CA THR A 49 -19.77 0.74 -4.14
C THR A 49 -19.80 1.83 -3.06
N TYR A 50 -21.00 2.28 -2.68
CA TYR A 50 -21.16 3.26 -1.61
C TYR A 50 -20.52 2.80 -0.29
N GLU A 51 -20.71 1.54 0.08
CA GLU A 51 -20.14 0.94 1.29
C GLU A 51 -18.61 0.90 1.24
N GLN A 52 -18.03 0.49 0.12
CA GLN A 52 -16.58 0.48 -0.09
C GLN A 52 -15.99 1.89 0.02
N ARG A 53 -16.67 2.87 -0.58
CA ARG A 53 -16.28 4.28 -0.49
C ARG A 53 -16.34 4.78 0.95
N ALA A 54 -17.42 4.47 1.68
CA ALA A 54 -17.58 4.86 3.07
C ALA A 54 -16.46 4.28 3.96
N ALA A 55 -16.20 2.97 3.84
CA ALA A 55 -15.13 2.29 4.58
C ALA A 55 -13.74 2.87 4.27
N ARG A 56 -13.45 3.17 3.00
CA ARG A 56 -12.18 3.81 2.62
C ARG A 56 -12.03 5.21 3.22
N LEU A 57 -13.09 6.02 3.24
CA LEU A 57 -13.06 7.35 3.84
C LEU A 57 -12.92 7.30 5.37
N GLU A 58 -13.63 6.37 6.03
CA GLU A 58 -13.51 6.08 7.46
C GLU A 58 -12.06 5.75 7.83
N ALA A 59 -11.45 4.79 7.12
CA ALA A 59 -10.06 4.39 7.32
C ALA A 59 -9.09 5.56 7.10
N GLY A 60 -9.34 6.40 6.08
CA GLY A 60 -8.56 7.62 5.84
C GLY A 60 -8.62 8.62 6.99
N ARG A 61 -9.81 8.84 7.57
CA ARG A 61 -10.00 9.72 8.74
C ARG A 61 -9.23 9.20 9.95
N LEU A 62 -9.37 7.91 10.26
CA LEU A 62 -8.68 7.28 11.39
C LEU A 62 -7.16 7.34 11.24
N TRP A 63 -6.65 7.07 10.04
CA TRP A 63 -5.21 7.18 9.76
C TRP A 63 -4.72 8.62 9.95
N ALA A 64 -5.42 9.61 9.41
CA ALA A 64 -5.05 11.02 9.58
C ALA A 64 -5.07 11.46 11.05
N ALA A 65 -6.08 11.06 11.82
CA ALA A 65 -6.17 11.35 13.26
C ALA A 65 -5.00 10.71 14.03
N ARG A 66 -4.69 9.43 13.75
CA ARG A 66 -3.56 8.72 14.35
C ARG A 66 -2.23 9.39 14.03
N THR A 67 -1.99 9.72 12.76
CA THR A 67 -0.75 10.36 12.32
C THR A 67 -0.59 11.73 12.97
N ARG A 68 -1.66 12.54 13.04
CA ARG A 68 -1.63 13.85 13.73
C ARG A 68 -1.32 13.70 15.23
N SER A 69 -1.94 12.74 15.91
CA SER A 69 -1.67 12.45 17.32
C SER A 69 -0.22 12.01 17.54
N TYR A 70 0.29 11.13 16.68
CA TYR A 70 1.68 10.68 16.72
C TYR A 70 2.65 11.85 16.50
N LEU A 71 2.46 12.65 15.44
CA LEU A 71 3.30 13.80 15.17
C LEU A 71 3.28 14.80 16.33
N ARG A 72 2.09 15.08 16.90
CA ARG A 72 2.00 15.92 18.10
C ARG A 72 2.79 15.35 19.29
N ARG A 73 2.83 14.03 19.47
CA ARG A 73 3.59 13.40 20.56
C ARG A 73 5.10 13.47 20.35
N VAL A 74 5.57 13.36 19.10
CA VAL A 74 7.01 13.31 18.79
C VAL A 74 7.61 14.70 18.57
N SER A 75 6.77 15.74 18.46
CA SER A 75 7.19 17.14 18.34
C SER A 75 7.22 17.93 19.66
N PHE A 76 7.06 17.26 20.81
CA PHE A 76 7.34 17.78 22.16
C PHE A 76 8.54 17.01 22.74
#